data_AF-A0AAP1WFK9-F1
#
_entry.id   AF-A0AAP1WFK9-F1
#
_cell.length_a   1.000
_cell.length_b   1.000
_cell.length_c   1.000
_cell.angle_alpha   90.00
_cell.angle_beta   90.00
_cell.angle_gamma   90.00
#
_symmetry.space_group_name_H-M   'P 1'
#
loop_
_entity.id
_entity.type
_entity.pdbx_description
1 polymer ?
#
loop_
_entity_poly.entity_id
_entity_poly.type
_entity_poly.pdbx_seq_one_letter_code
_entity_poly.pdbx_strand_id
1 'polypeptide(L)'
;MFIWESLKAAFLPIVLAVVGVFLFNKYVYNINDGLQIVTETFSRIGILTTFFISETILGLIPPEIFIAWSKKTADPLLNLSLLATLSYLGGLTAYFIGRSALKIKSIKNYLEVKMAKNLKNTSKWGGILILVGALLPLPFAISCLTAGMIKYPFKKVVFFGLFRFLRFAIYAWAIFSMVN
;
A
#
# COMPACT_ATOMS: atom_id res chain seq x y z
N MET A 1 21.06 2.29 -17.01
CA MET A 1 22.16 2.64 -16.08
C MET A 1 21.65 3.19 -14.74
N PHE A 2 20.68 4.10 -14.73
CA PHE A 2 20.11 4.71 -13.51
C PHE A 2 19.51 3.74 -12.47
N ILE A 3 18.85 2.66 -12.92
CA ILE A 3 18.20 1.68 -12.05
C ILE A 3 19.24 0.90 -11.22
N TRP A 4 20.41 0.59 -11.81
CA TRP A 4 21.47 -0.19 -11.16
C TRP A 4 22.16 0.59 -10.03
N GLU A 5 22.44 1.88 -10.27
CA GLU A 5 23.00 2.77 -9.25
C GLU A 5 22.00 3.02 -8.12
N SER A 6 20.72 3.19 -8.45
CA SER A 6 19.64 3.33 -7.46
C SER A 6 19.47 2.06 -6.62
N LEU A 7 19.60 0.87 -7.23
CA LEU A 7 19.53 -0.41 -6.52
C LEU A 7 20.70 -0.59 -5.54
N LYS A 8 21.92 -0.24 -5.97
CA LYS A 8 23.12 -0.30 -5.11
C LYS A 8 23.03 0.69 -3.93
N ALA A 9 22.53 1.90 -4.18
CA ALA A 9 22.34 2.90 -3.13
C ALA A 9 21.27 2.46 -2.11
N ALA A 10 20.22 1.77 -2.55
CA ALA A 10 19.17 1.23 -1.67
C ALA A 10 19.56 -0.08 -0.97
N PHE A 11 20.56 -0.81 -1.47
CA PHE A 11 20.94 -2.12 -0.94
C PHE A 11 21.36 -2.06 0.53
N LEU A 12 22.29 -1.17 0.88
CA LEU A 12 22.80 -1.04 2.25
C LEU A 12 21.70 -0.67 3.27
N PRO A 13 20.83 0.34 3.05
CA PRO A 13 19.75 0.64 3.98
C PRO A 13 18.70 -0.49 4.07
N ILE A 14 18.39 -1.19 2.97
CA ILE A 14 17.50 -2.36 3.02
C ILE A 14 18.11 -3.48 3.87
N VAL A 15 19.39 -3.79 3.67
CA VAL A 15 20.10 -4.82 4.46
C VAL A 15 20.17 -4.44 5.93
N LEU A 16 20.49 -3.18 6.24
CA LEU A 16 20.48 -2.68 7.62
C LEU A 16 19.08 -2.76 8.25
N ALA A 17 18.03 -2.43 7.52
CA ALA A 17 16.65 -2.57 8.00
C ALA A 17 16.29 -4.04 8.28
N VAL A 18 16.62 -4.96 7.38
CA VAL A 18 16.38 -6.40 7.55
C VAL A 18 17.15 -6.96 8.75
N VAL A 19 18.44 -6.62 8.88
CA VAL A 19 19.27 -7.05 10.02
C VAL A 19 18.76 -6.43 11.32
N GLY A 20 18.36 -5.17 11.31
CA GLY A 20 17.76 -4.49 12.46
C GLY A 20 16.48 -5.17 12.94
N VAL A 21 15.57 -5.49 12.02
CA VAL A 21 14.33 -6.24 12.33
C VAL A 21 14.66 -7.64 12.87
N PHE A 22 15.63 -8.33 12.27
CA PHE A 22 16.06 -9.65 12.74
C PHE A 22 16.63 -9.61 14.16
N LEU A 23 17.53 -8.66 14.44
CA LEU A 23 18.12 -8.47 15.76
C LEU A 23 17.08 -8.05 16.80
N PHE A 24 16.14 -7.17 16.44
CA PHE A 24 15.04 -6.78 17.31
C PHE A 24 14.16 -7.98 17.67
N ASN A 25 13.78 -8.79 16.68
CA ASN A 25 13.00 -10.01 16.90
C ASN A 25 13.73 -11.02 17.80
N LYS A 26 15.05 -11.13 17.66
CA LYS A 26 15.85 -12.11 18.41
C LYS A 26 16.22 -11.65 19.82
N TYR A 27 16.50 -10.36 20.01
CA TYR A 27 17.12 -9.86 21.25
C TYR A 27 16.26 -8.88 22.05
N VAL A 28 15.17 -8.33 21.48
CA VAL A 28 14.32 -7.33 22.16
C VAL A 28 12.92 -7.86 22.38
N TYR A 29 12.21 -8.27 21.33
CA TYR A 29 10.81 -8.69 21.44
C TYR A 29 10.39 -9.59 20.29
N ASN A 30 9.81 -10.76 20.62
CA ASN A 30 9.36 -11.74 19.63
C ASN A 30 8.12 -11.20 18.90
N ILE A 31 8.24 -11.02 17.59
CA ILE A 31 7.16 -10.50 16.74
C ILE A 31 5.92 -11.39 16.83
N ASN A 32 6.08 -12.70 17.05
CA ASN A 32 4.94 -13.60 17.22
C ASN A 32 4.10 -13.27 18.45
N ASP A 33 4.74 -12.93 19.57
CA ASP A 33 4.06 -12.60 20.82
C ASP A 33 3.29 -11.27 20.66
N GLY A 34 3.87 -10.31 19.95
CA GLY A 34 3.19 -9.05 19.60
C GLY A 34 1.96 -9.26 18.72
N LEU A 35 2.07 -10.10 17.69
CA LEU A 35 0.95 -10.44 16.81
C LEU A 35 -0.15 -11.19 17.56
N GLN A 36 0.23 -12.05 18.52
CA GLN A 36 -0.71 -12.77 19.36
C GLN A 36 -1.47 -11.82 20.29
N ILE A 37 -0.78 -10.90 20.98
CA ILE A 37 -1.44 -9.86 21.81
C ILE A 37 -2.40 -9.02 20.97
N VAL A 38 -2.01 -8.61 19.76
CA VAL A 38 -2.91 -7.85 18.87
C VAL A 38 -4.15 -8.67 18.51
N THR A 39 -3.98 -9.96 18.26
CA THR A 39 -5.09 -10.88 17.91
C THR A 39 -6.03 -11.11 19.09
N GLU A 40 -5.50 -11.21 20.31
CA GLU A 40 -6.28 -11.46 21.53
C GLU A 40 -6.93 -10.18 22.08
N THR A 41 -6.30 -9.02 21.88
CA THR A 41 -6.76 -7.73 22.44
C THR A 41 -7.75 -7.02 21.51
N PHE A 42 -7.55 -7.09 20.20
CA PHE A 42 -8.37 -6.35 19.24
C PHE A 42 -9.31 -7.25 18.46
N SER A 43 -10.53 -6.76 18.21
CA SER A 43 -11.48 -7.48 17.38
C SER A 43 -11.03 -7.51 15.91
N ARG A 44 -11.36 -8.61 15.21
CA ARG A 44 -11.13 -8.77 13.76
C ARG A 44 -11.65 -7.55 12.97
N ILE A 45 -12.83 -7.06 13.32
CA ILE A 45 -13.46 -5.90 12.67
C ILE A 45 -12.66 -4.62 12.94
N GLY A 46 -12.17 -4.40 14.16
CA GLY A 46 -11.38 -3.23 14.52
C GLY A 46 -10.06 -3.15 13.74
N ILE A 47 -9.38 -4.28 13.56
CA ILE A 47 -8.14 -4.37 12.78
C ILE A 47 -8.42 -4.09 11.30
N LEU A 48 -9.42 -4.75 10.71
CA LEU A 48 -9.80 -4.54 9.32
C LEU A 48 -10.25 -3.11 9.03
N THR A 49 -10.99 -2.49 9.95
CA THR A 49 -11.44 -1.09 9.83
C THR A 49 -10.27 -0.12 9.90
N THR A 50 -9.37 -0.31 10.87
CA THR A 50 -8.16 0.52 11.02
C THR A 50 -7.29 0.41 9.77
N PHE A 51 -7.11 -0.81 9.26
CA PHE A 51 -6.40 -1.07 8.01
C PHE A 51 -7.05 -0.34 6.84
N PHE A 52 -8.37 -0.45 6.66
CA PHE A 52 -9.10 0.18 5.56
C PHE A 52 -9.03 1.71 5.61
N ILE A 53 -9.15 2.31 6.79
CA ILE A 53 -9.02 3.76 6.98
C ILE A 53 -7.60 4.19 6.61
N SER A 54 -6.58 3.48 7.11
CA SER A 54 -5.18 3.76 6.79
C SER A 54 -4.94 3.71 5.28
N GLU A 55 -5.40 2.64 4.62
CA GLU A 55 -5.30 2.43 3.17
C GLU A 55 -6.09 3.43 2.32
N THR A 56 -7.16 4.01 2.86
CA THR A 56 -7.95 5.02 2.14
C THR A 56 -7.28 6.40 2.19
N ILE A 57 -6.67 6.76 3.31
CA ILE A 57 -6.10 8.10 3.51
C ILE A 57 -4.71 8.19 2.86
N LEU A 58 -3.78 7.32 3.28
CA LEU A 58 -2.38 7.42 2.83
C LEU A 58 -1.71 6.06 2.53
N GLY A 59 -2.17 4.96 3.11
CA GLY A 59 -1.52 3.65 2.98
C GLY A 59 -0.14 3.61 3.64
N LEU A 60 0.05 4.36 4.74
CA LEU A 60 1.34 4.45 5.44
C LEU A 60 1.65 3.23 6.28
N ILE A 61 0.62 2.55 6.82
CA ILE A 61 0.86 1.40 7.67
C ILE A 61 1.23 0.22 6.76
N PRO A 62 2.40 -0.40 6.95
CA PRO A 62 2.86 -1.51 6.12
C PRO A 62 1.83 -2.66 6.13
N PRO A 63 1.30 -3.09 4.98
CA PRO A 63 0.34 -4.18 4.90
C PRO A 63 0.91 -5.52 5.41
N GLU A 64 2.24 -5.65 5.46
CA GLU A 64 2.98 -6.82 5.91
C GLU A 64 2.62 -7.19 7.36
N ILE A 65 2.38 -6.20 8.24
CA ILE A 65 1.97 -6.43 9.63
C ILE A 65 0.58 -7.09 9.68
N PHE A 66 -0.35 -6.61 8.84
CA PHE A 66 -1.70 -7.17 8.77
C PHE A 66 -1.73 -8.55 8.11
N ILE A 67 -0.85 -8.79 7.13
CA ILE A 67 -0.66 -10.11 6.53
C ILE A 67 -0.10 -11.09 7.57
N ALA A 68 0.89 -10.69 8.36
CA ALA A 68 1.42 -11.53 9.44
C ALA A 68 0.35 -11.82 10.51
N TRP A 69 -0.45 -10.82 10.88
CA TRP A 69 -1.60 -10.98 11.75
C TRP A 69 -2.61 -11.99 11.20
N SER A 70 -2.93 -11.93 9.90
CA SER A 70 -3.92 -12.84 9.31
C SER A 70 -3.51 -14.30 9.49
N LYS A 71 -2.21 -14.62 9.46
CA LYS A 71 -1.71 -15.98 9.73
C LYS A 71 -2.07 -16.51 11.12
N LYS A 72 -2.11 -15.64 12.14
CA LYS A 72 -2.39 -16.01 13.53
C LYS A 72 -3.90 -16.11 13.85
N THR A 73 -4.75 -15.85 12.86
CA THR A 73 -6.21 -15.98 13.00
C THR A 73 -6.71 -17.39 12.68
N ALA A 74 -7.92 -17.73 13.11
CA ALA A 74 -8.56 -19.01 12.79
C ALA A 74 -8.72 -19.27 11.28
N ASP A 75 -8.92 -18.21 10.48
CA ASP A 75 -9.13 -18.30 9.03
C ASP A 75 -8.13 -17.43 8.24
N PRO A 76 -6.86 -17.84 8.09
CA PRO A 76 -5.83 -16.99 7.51
C PRO A 76 -6.09 -16.53 6.08
N LEU A 77 -6.57 -17.43 5.22
CA LEU A 77 -6.87 -17.13 3.82
C LEU A 77 -8.06 -16.16 3.70
N LEU A 78 -9.08 -16.35 4.53
CA LEU A 78 -10.25 -15.47 4.53
C LEU A 78 -9.83 -14.05 4.93
N ASN A 79 -9.11 -13.90 6.04
CA ASN A 79 -8.66 -12.58 6.49
C ASN A 79 -7.66 -11.93 5.51
N LEU A 80 -6.78 -12.71 4.88
CA LEU A 80 -5.90 -12.22 3.83
C LEU A 80 -6.70 -11.70 2.62
N SER A 81 -7.71 -12.44 2.18
CA SER A 81 -8.55 -12.03 1.05
C SER A 81 -9.35 -10.74 1.36
N LEU A 82 -9.86 -10.61 2.59
CA LEU A 82 -10.49 -9.40 3.09
C LEU A 82 -9.53 -8.22 3.12
N LEU A 83 -8.32 -8.40 3.64
CA LEU A 83 -7.28 -7.37 3.64
C LEU A 83 -6.95 -6.92 2.22
N ALA A 84 -6.67 -7.84 1.29
CA ALA A 84 -6.37 -7.49 -0.10
C ALA A 84 -7.53 -6.72 -0.77
N THR A 85 -8.77 -7.14 -0.51
CA THR A 85 -9.98 -6.48 -1.03
C THR A 85 -10.16 -5.08 -0.44
N LEU A 86 -10.04 -4.91 0.87
CA LEU A 86 -10.11 -3.61 1.55
C LEU A 86 -8.99 -2.68 1.07
N SER A 87 -7.80 -3.22 0.86
CA SER A 87 -6.66 -2.49 0.33
C SER A 87 -6.91 -1.97 -1.09
N TYR A 88 -7.50 -2.82 -1.94
CA TYR A 88 -7.89 -2.44 -3.29
C TYR A 88 -9.00 -1.37 -3.28
N LEU A 89 -10.07 -1.59 -2.51
CA LEU A 89 -11.17 -0.64 -2.36
C LEU A 89 -10.71 0.70 -1.77
N GLY A 90 -9.81 0.69 -0.79
CA GLY A 90 -9.22 1.88 -0.18
C GLY A 90 -8.46 2.74 -1.19
N GLY A 91 -7.75 2.11 -2.13
CA GLY A 91 -7.15 2.84 -3.25
C GLY A 91 -8.20 3.44 -4.20
N LEU A 92 -9.27 2.70 -4.49
CA LEU A 92 -10.35 3.23 -5.36
C LEU A 92 -11.08 4.41 -4.70
N THR A 93 -11.32 4.36 -3.39
CA THR A 93 -11.89 5.50 -2.64
C THR A 93 -10.92 6.69 -2.63
N ALA A 94 -9.61 6.45 -2.44
CA ALA A 94 -8.58 7.48 -2.55
C ALA A 94 -8.57 8.18 -3.92
N TYR A 95 -8.82 7.44 -5.01
CA TYR A 95 -8.99 8.04 -6.34
C TYR A 95 -10.17 9.03 -6.39
N PHE A 96 -11.31 8.68 -5.80
CA PHE A 96 -12.47 9.59 -5.75
C PHE A 96 -12.23 10.79 -4.83
N ILE A 97 -11.47 10.62 -3.74
CA ILE A 97 -11.01 11.72 -2.89
C ILE A 97 -10.14 12.68 -3.70
N GLY A 98 -9.13 12.16 -4.40
CA GLY A 98 -8.26 12.95 -5.27
C GLY A 98 -9.01 13.66 -6.40
N ARG A 99 -10.01 12.99 -6.99
CA ARG A 99 -10.89 13.58 -8.00
C ARG A 99 -11.77 14.69 -7.42
N SER A 100 -12.25 14.51 -6.19
CA SER A 100 -13.10 15.48 -5.49
C SER A 100 -12.30 16.69 -5.00
N ALA A 101 -11.01 16.53 -4.70
CA ALA A 101 -10.13 17.63 -4.35
C ALA A 101 -10.06 18.70 -5.45
N LEU A 102 -10.27 18.33 -6.73
CA LEU A 102 -10.38 19.27 -7.85
C LEU A 102 -11.62 20.16 -7.83
N LYS A 103 -12.63 19.88 -6.98
CA LYS A 103 -13.75 20.80 -6.76
C LYS A 103 -13.32 22.05 -5.99
N ILE A 104 -12.19 21.99 -5.27
CA ILE A 104 -11.62 23.12 -4.54
C ILE A 104 -10.88 24.02 -5.53
N LYS A 105 -11.35 25.27 -5.68
CA LYS A 105 -10.86 26.24 -6.67
C LYS A 105 -9.34 26.47 -6.60
N SER A 106 -8.77 26.52 -5.40
CA SER A 106 -7.33 26.68 -5.19
C SER A 106 -6.51 25.49 -5.73
N ILE A 107 -6.95 24.26 -5.44
CA ILE A 107 -6.29 23.03 -5.91
C ILE A 107 -6.40 22.91 -7.42
N LYS A 108 -7.59 23.18 -7.96
CA LYS A 108 -7.84 23.18 -9.41
C LYS A 108 -6.94 24.18 -10.13
N ASN A 109 -6.89 25.44 -9.67
CA ASN A 109 -6.05 26.46 -10.28
C ASN A 109 -4.57 26.11 -10.20
N TYR A 110 -4.10 25.58 -9.06
CA TYR A 110 -2.71 25.14 -8.93
C TYR A 110 -2.37 24.03 -9.94
N LEU A 111 -3.22 23.01 -10.06
CA LEU A 111 -2.96 21.88 -10.95
C LEU A 111 -3.13 22.24 -12.44
N GLU A 112 -4.17 22.99 -12.79
CA GLU A 112 -4.51 23.31 -14.18
C GLU A 112 -3.71 24.50 -14.74
N VAL A 113 -3.22 25.42 -13.89
CA VAL A 113 -2.42 26.57 -14.33
C VAL A 113 -0.94 26.34 -14.05
N LYS A 114 -0.55 26.10 -12.79
CA LYS A 114 0.86 26.03 -12.39
C LYS A 114 1.51 24.71 -12.79
N MET A 115 0.75 23.61 -12.80
CA MET A 115 1.27 22.28 -13.15
C MET A 115 0.82 21.76 -14.51
N ALA A 116 0.16 22.56 -15.36
CA ALA A 116 -0.45 22.10 -16.61
C ALA A 116 0.50 21.28 -17.51
N LYS A 117 1.75 21.75 -17.66
CA LYS A 117 2.79 21.09 -18.47
C LYS A 117 3.20 19.74 -17.88
N ASN A 118 3.34 19.66 -16.55
CA ASN A 118 3.67 18.43 -15.84
C ASN A 118 2.48 17.46 -15.85
N LEU A 119 1.26 17.96 -15.64
CA LEU A 119 0.02 17.18 -15.62
C LEU A 119 -0.25 16.48 -16.96
N LYS A 120 -0.02 17.16 -18.09
CA LYS A 120 -0.22 16.61 -19.44
C LYS A 120 0.76 15.48 -19.76
N ASN A 121 1.96 15.51 -19.17
CA ASN A 121 2.91 14.41 -19.30
C ASN A 121 2.55 13.30 -18.31
N THR A 122 2.30 13.61 -17.04
CA THR A 122 1.96 12.64 -15.99
C THR A 122 0.66 11.87 -16.28
N SER A 123 -0.32 12.47 -16.95
CA SER A 123 -1.56 11.77 -17.34
C SER A 123 -1.33 10.62 -18.33
N LYS A 124 -0.27 10.69 -19.15
CA LYS A 124 0.17 9.57 -20.01
C LYS A 124 0.79 8.43 -19.20
N TRP A 125 1.48 8.76 -18.11
CA TRP A 125 2.17 7.81 -17.23
C TRP A 125 1.33 7.35 -16.04
N GLY A 126 0.07 7.79 -15.92
CA GLY A 126 -0.81 7.46 -14.80
C GLY A 126 -1.00 5.96 -14.59
N GLY A 127 -1.04 5.17 -15.67
CA GLY A 127 -1.10 3.71 -15.58
C GLY A 127 0.13 3.09 -14.94
N ILE A 128 1.32 3.59 -15.29
CA ILE A 128 2.60 3.13 -14.71
C ILE A 128 2.67 3.51 -13.24
N LEU A 129 2.23 4.72 -12.88
CA LEU A 129 2.18 5.17 -11.49
C LEU A 129 1.27 4.26 -10.62
N ILE A 130 0.09 3.87 -11.13
CA ILE A 130 -0.82 2.96 -10.43
C ILE A 130 -0.24 1.55 -10.35
N LEU A 131 0.32 1.04 -11.45
CA LEU A 131 0.92 -0.29 -11.51
C LEU A 131 2.10 -0.41 -10.52
N VAL A 132 2.96 0.61 -10.50
CA VAL A 132 4.08 0.72 -9.55
C VAL A 132 3.57 0.79 -8.12
N GLY A 133 2.57 1.63 -7.82
CA GLY A 133 1.96 1.69 -6.49
C GLY A 133 1.28 0.38 -6.06
N ALA A 134 0.76 -0.40 -7.01
CA ALA A 134 0.09 -1.67 -6.73
C ALA A 134 1.08 -2.82 -6.43
N LEU A 135 2.25 -2.81 -7.07
CA LEU A 135 3.23 -3.90 -7.02
C LEU A 135 4.41 -3.62 -6.07
N LEU A 136 4.98 -2.41 -6.12
CA LEU A 136 6.13 -2.05 -5.29
C LEU A 136 5.70 -1.74 -3.87
N PRO A 137 6.63 -1.76 -2.88
CA PRO A 137 6.40 -1.35 -1.49
C PRO A 137 6.20 0.17 -1.35
N LEU A 138 5.34 0.74 -2.20
CA LEU A 138 4.93 2.13 -2.19
C LEU A 138 3.46 2.23 -1.77
N PRO A 139 3.04 3.38 -1.22
CA PRO A 139 1.64 3.56 -0.83
C PRO A 139 0.72 3.66 -2.05
N PHE A 140 -0.11 2.64 -2.27
CA PHE A 140 -1.05 2.59 -3.38
C PHE A 140 -2.10 3.70 -3.32
N ALA A 141 -2.54 4.07 -2.11
CA ALA A 141 -3.51 5.14 -1.87
C ALA A 141 -3.07 6.47 -2.51
N ILE A 142 -1.80 6.84 -2.30
CA ILE A 142 -1.20 8.06 -2.87
C ILE A 142 -1.19 7.98 -4.40
N SER A 143 -0.90 6.80 -4.94
CA SER A 143 -0.87 6.57 -6.39
C SER A 143 -2.27 6.78 -7.00
N CYS A 144 -3.30 6.21 -6.38
CA CYS A 144 -4.68 6.36 -6.80
C CYS A 144 -5.22 7.78 -6.59
N LEU A 145 -4.90 8.41 -5.46
CA LEU A 145 -5.25 9.81 -5.17
C LEU A 145 -4.67 10.75 -6.23
N THR A 146 -3.39 10.58 -6.56
CA THR A 146 -2.72 11.33 -7.62
C THR A 146 -3.38 11.08 -8.97
N ALA A 147 -3.72 9.81 -9.28
CA ALA A 147 -4.45 9.46 -10.50
C ALA A 147 -5.82 10.17 -10.58
N GLY A 148 -6.51 10.31 -9.45
CA GLY A 148 -7.76 11.07 -9.33
C GLY A 148 -7.58 12.57 -9.62
N MET A 149 -6.53 13.17 -9.04
CA MET A 149 -6.18 14.58 -9.22
C MET A 149 -5.77 14.92 -10.66
N ILE A 150 -5.14 14.01 -11.39
CA ILE A 150 -4.77 14.21 -12.80
C ILE A 150 -5.89 13.78 -13.77
N LYS A 151 -7.07 13.42 -13.25
CA LYS A 151 -8.24 12.99 -14.03
C LYS A 151 -7.99 11.73 -14.89
N TYR A 152 -7.10 10.83 -14.45
CA TYR A 152 -6.81 9.58 -15.15
C TYR A 152 -8.06 8.68 -15.24
N PRO A 153 -8.31 7.95 -16.34
CA PRO A 153 -9.53 7.17 -16.51
C PRO A 153 -9.69 6.07 -15.45
N PHE A 154 -10.79 6.14 -14.69
CA PHE A 154 -11.10 5.20 -13.59
C PHE A 154 -11.05 3.72 -14.01
N LYS A 155 -11.54 3.38 -15.22
CA LYS A 155 -11.47 2.00 -15.74
C LYS A 155 -10.04 1.44 -15.75
N LYS A 156 -9.05 2.27 -16.07
CA LYS A 156 -7.64 1.88 -16.06
C LYS A 156 -7.11 1.76 -14.62
N VAL A 157 -7.57 2.61 -13.70
CA VAL A 157 -7.23 2.52 -12.26
C VAL A 157 -7.70 1.19 -11.69
N VAL A 158 -8.95 0.83 -11.97
CA VAL A 158 -9.54 -0.47 -11.59
C VAL A 158 -8.69 -1.62 -12.13
N PHE A 159 -8.38 -1.61 -13.43
CA PHE A 159 -7.60 -2.69 -14.06
C PHE A 159 -6.18 -2.81 -13.49
N PHE A 160 -5.42 -1.72 -13.43
CA PHE A 160 -4.05 -1.74 -12.90
C PHE A 160 -4.01 -1.97 -11.38
N GLY A 161 -5.07 -1.58 -10.65
CA GLY A 161 -5.18 -1.84 -9.23
C GLY A 161 -5.33 -3.32 -8.88
N LEU A 162 -5.77 -4.17 -9.82
CA LEU A 162 -5.87 -5.62 -9.59
C LEU A 162 -4.53 -6.28 -9.26
N PHE A 163 -3.41 -5.70 -9.73
CA PHE A 163 -2.07 -6.16 -9.36
C PHE A 163 -1.79 -6.08 -7.86
N ARG A 164 -2.62 -5.35 -7.10
CA ARG A 164 -2.55 -5.33 -5.64
C ARG A 164 -2.83 -6.70 -5.03
N PHE A 165 -3.77 -7.47 -5.58
CA PHE A 165 -4.03 -8.84 -5.13
C PHE A 165 -2.80 -9.74 -5.34
N LEU A 166 -2.08 -9.54 -6.44
CA LEU A 166 -0.84 -10.26 -6.71
C LEU A 166 0.23 -9.94 -5.66
N ARG A 167 0.42 -8.66 -5.30
CA ARG A 167 1.35 -8.26 -4.23
C ARG A 167 1.00 -8.93 -2.90
N PHE A 168 -0.28 -8.87 -2.49
CA PHE A 168 -0.76 -9.51 -1.26
C PHE A 168 -0.51 -11.02 -1.26
N ALA A 169 -0.73 -11.69 -2.40
CA ALA A 169 -0.46 -13.12 -2.53
C ALA A 169 1.04 -13.45 -2.39
N ILE A 170 1.92 -12.71 -3.06
CA ILE A 170 3.38 -12.89 -2.97
C ILE A 170 3.86 -12.66 -1.53
N TYR A 171 3.38 -11.60 -0.88
CA TYR A 171 3.82 -11.25 0.47
C TYR A 171 3.27 -12.22 1.51
N ALA A 172 2.03 -12.68 1.35
CA ALA A 172 1.49 -13.74 2.19
C ALA A 172 2.28 -15.03 2.04
N TRP A 173 2.65 -15.43 0.83
CA TRP A 173 3.49 -16.62 0.62
C TRP A 173 4.85 -16.51 1.32
N ALA A 174 5.51 -15.35 1.21
CA ALA A 174 6.79 -15.10 1.89
C ALA A 174 6.65 -15.06 3.42
N ILE A 175 5.63 -14.37 3.95
CA ILE A 175 5.43 -14.24 5.40
C ILE A 175 4.94 -15.56 6.00
N PHE A 176 4.04 -16.27 5.31
CA PHE A 176 3.50 -17.54 5.80
C PHE A 176 4.54 -18.66 5.78
N SER A 177 5.59 -18.57 4.98
CA SER A 177 6.70 -19.53 5.07
C SER A 177 7.67 -19.23 6.21
N MET A 178 7.72 -17.99 6.71
CA MET A 178 8.66 -17.57 7.75
C MET A 178 8.08 -17.55 9.17
N VAL A 179 6.80 -17.18 9.31
CA VAL A 179 6.09 -17.18 10.59
C VAL A 179 5.72 -18.62 10.92
N ASN A 180 5.89 -19.10 12.16
CA ASN A 180 5.38 -20.39 12.63
C ASN A 180 4.35 -20.12 13.72
#